data_AF-X0XIP4-F1
#
_entry.id   AF-X0XIP4-F1
#
_cell.length_a   1.000
_cell.length_b   1.000
_cell.length_c   1.000
_cell.angle_alpha   90.00
_cell.angle_beta   90.00
_cell.angle_gamma   90.00
#
_symmetry.space_group_name_H-M   'P 1'
#
loop_
_entity.id
_entity.type
_entity.pdbx_description
1 polymer ?
#
loop_
_entity_poly.entity_id
_entity_poly.type
_entity_poly.pdbx_seq_one_letter_code
_entity_poly.pdbx_strand_id
1 'polypeptide(L)'
;MTVLNSILWNDSPDEIYLDDSSTIDITYSDIHGGWPGAGNINADPLFVNVANVDYHLQASSPCIDAGDNTAIPPSVVVDLDGNPRIINGIVDMGAYEGGMAPTANVYYVDAVSGDNSNDGLSFETAFATIQKGIDMAGDGDVVLVYPGLYQEEINFLG
;
A
#
# COMPACT_ATOMS: atom_id res chain seq x y z
N MET A 1 1.58 16.98 -23.35
CA MET A 1 0.91 16.01 -22.44
C MET A 1 1.65 16.05 -21.12
N THR A 2 0.97 15.87 -19.98
CA THR A 2 1.59 15.93 -18.65
C THR A 2 1.42 14.61 -17.91
N VAL A 3 2.47 14.12 -17.26
CA VAL A 3 2.46 12.96 -16.37
C VAL A 3 3.01 13.41 -15.02
N LEU A 4 2.23 13.17 -13.95
CA LEU A 4 2.62 13.52 -12.58
C LEU A 4 2.30 12.37 -11.62
N ASN A 5 3.03 12.29 -10.51
CA ASN A 5 2.82 11.30 -9.43
C ASN A 5 2.71 9.86 -9.94
N SER A 6 3.47 9.53 -10.97
CA SER A 6 3.37 8.25 -11.68
C SER A 6 4.63 7.42 -11.50
N ILE A 7 4.50 6.10 -11.63
CA ILE A 7 5.64 5.17 -11.71
C ILE A 7 5.61 4.55 -13.10
N LEU A 8 6.68 4.73 -13.86
CA LEU A 8 6.92 4.11 -15.16
C LEU A 8 8.15 3.20 -15.00
N TRP A 9 7.91 1.90 -14.85
CA TRP A 9 8.93 0.99 -14.38
C TRP A 9 8.88 -0.39 -15.03
N ASN A 10 10.01 -0.76 -15.62
CA ASN A 10 10.33 -2.07 -16.18
C ASN A 10 9.47 -2.48 -17.39
N ASP A 11 8.97 -1.50 -18.16
CA ASP A 11 8.35 -1.75 -19.46
C ASP A 11 9.40 -1.86 -20.57
N SER A 12 9.10 -2.70 -21.57
CA SER A 12 9.97 -2.95 -22.72
C SER A 12 9.22 -2.67 -24.02
N PRO A 13 9.83 -1.98 -25.02
CA PRO A 13 11.26 -1.62 -25.11
C PRO A 13 11.70 -0.42 -24.26
N ASP A 14 10.80 0.55 -24.02
CA ASP A 14 11.10 1.80 -23.33
C ASP A 14 9.91 2.18 -22.43
N GLU A 15 10.20 2.79 -21.27
CA GLU A 15 9.17 3.40 -20.42
C GLU A 15 8.45 4.56 -21.13
N ILE A 16 9.22 5.32 -21.93
CA ILE A 16 8.74 6.51 -22.65
C ILE A 16 9.27 6.44 -24.08
N TYR A 17 8.34 6.46 -25.04
CA TYR A 17 8.64 6.59 -26.45
C TYR A 17 8.12 7.92 -26.98
N LEU A 18 9.00 8.74 -27.55
CA LEU A 18 8.65 9.99 -28.25
C LEU A 18 9.11 9.90 -29.71
N ASP A 19 8.24 10.26 -30.65
CA ASP A 19 8.67 10.58 -32.01
C ASP A 19 9.22 12.02 -32.10
N ASP A 20 9.82 12.36 -33.24
CA ASP A 20 10.46 13.67 -33.48
C ASP A 20 9.54 14.88 -33.31
N SER A 21 8.22 14.67 -33.27
CA SER A 21 7.21 15.72 -33.12
C SER A 21 6.56 15.77 -31.74
N SER A 22 6.87 14.80 -30.87
CA SER A 22 6.21 14.60 -29.59
C SER A 22 6.94 15.29 -28.45
N THR A 23 6.17 15.87 -27.54
CA THR A 23 6.68 16.43 -26.28
C THR A 23 5.80 16.01 -25.12
N ILE A 24 6.44 15.72 -23.99
CA ILE A 24 5.78 15.34 -22.74
C ILE A 24 6.50 16.02 -21.59
N ASP A 25 5.72 16.60 -20.68
CA ASP A 25 6.20 17.14 -19.42
C ASP A 25 5.93 16.10 -18.33
N ILE A 26 6.99 15.63 -17.66
CA ILE A 26 6.88 14.66 -16.57
C ILE A 26 7.54 15.25 -15.34
N THR A 27 6.82 15.31 -14.24
CA THR A 27 7.32 15.83 -12.96
C THR A 27 6.79 14.99 -11.80
N TYR A 28 7.51 14.93 -10.68
CA TYR A 28 7.12 14.15 -9.50
C TYR A 28 6.75 12.71 -9.84
N SER A 29 7.50 12.07 -10.75
CA SER A 29 7.29 10.69 -11.16
C SER A 29 8.58 9.88 -11.00
N ASP A 30 8.46 8.57 -10.85
CA ASP A 30 9.58 7.65 -10.87
C ASP A 30 9.66 6.97 -12.23
N ILE A 31 10.80 7.10 -12.90
CA ILE A 31 10.97 6.64 -14.27
C ILE A 31 12.26 5.83 -14.36
N HIS A 32 12.13 4.56 -14.74
CA HIS A 32 13.30 3.73 -14.98
C HIS A 32 14.13 4.30 -16.15
N GLY A 33 15.42 4.52 -15.91
CA GLY A 33 16.30 5.21 -16.86
C GLY A 33 16.31 6.74 -16.73
N GLY A 34 15.35 7.30 -15.97
CA GLY A 34 15.25 8.70 -15.59
C GLY A 34 14.62 9.60 -16.66
N TRP A 35 14.04 10.72 -16.20
CA TRP A 35 13.49 11.75 -17.08
C TRP A 35 13.71 13.15 -16.50
N PRO A 36 14.08 14.15 -17.30
CA PRO A 36 14.22 15.51 -16.81
C PRO A 36 12.87 16.07 -16.33
N GLY A 37 12.86 16.65 -15.13
CA GLY A 37 11.66 17.27 -14.55
C GLY A 37 11.83 17.52 -13.06
N ALA A 38 11.08 18.49 -12.52
CA ALA A 38 11.07 18.73 -11.08
C ALA A 38 10.53 17.49 -10.35
N GLY A 39 11.19 17.09 -9.26
CA GLY A 39 10.73 15.99 -8.42
C GLY A 39 10.80 14.59 -9.03
N ASN A 40 11.28 14.43 -10.28
CA ASN A 40 11.43 13.10 -10.85
C ASN A 40 12.56 12.33 -10.17
N ILE A 41 12.37 11.04 -10.02
CA ILE A 41 13.37 10.10 -9.50
C ILE A 41 13.58 8.94 -10.50
N ASN A 42 14.63 8.18 -10.27
CA ASN A 42 14.96 6.94 -10.98
C ASN A 42 15.56 6.00 -9.95
N ALA A 43 14.70 5.30 -9.22
CA ALA A 43 15.07 4.37 -8.16
C ALA A 43 14.09 3.20 -8.15
N ASP A 44 14.51 2.02 -7.70
CA ASP A 44 13.61 0.86 -7.65
C ASP A 44 12.36 1.21 -6.81
N PRO A 45 11.12 1.14 -7.36
CA PRO A 45 9.90 1.42 -6.62
C PRO A 45 9.66 0.46 -5.47
N LEU A 46 10.36 -0.68 -5.42
CA LEU A 46 10.21 -1.72 -4.41
C LEU A 46 8.74 -2.19 -4.30
N PHE A 47 8.16 -2.60 -5.43
CA PHE A 47 6.84 -3.23 -5.42
C PHE A 47 6.84 -4.52 -4.57
N VAL A 48 5.73 -4.81 -3.90
CA VAL A 48 5.61 -6.00 -3.04
C VAL A 48 5.72 -7.28 -3.87
N ASN A 49 4.94 -7.44 -4.94
CA ASN A 49 4.98 -8.64 -5.77
C ASN A 49 4.40 -8.44 -7.18
N VAL A 50 5.21 -7.90 -8.09
CA VAL A 50 4.85 -7.67 -9.49
C VAL A 50 4.39 -8.95 -10.20
N ALA A 51 4.97 -10.11 -9.89
CA ALA A 51 4.62 -11.38 -10.53
C ALA A 51 3.18 -11.81 -10.24
N ASN A 52 2.62 -11.36 -9.12
CA ASN A 52 1.22 -11.57 -8.73
C ASN A 52 0.36 -10.31 -8.93
N VAL A 53 0.85 -9.31 -9.67
CA VAL A 53 0.14 -8.06 -9.95
C VAL A 53 -0.12 -7.22 -8.68
N ASP A 54 0.76 -7.38 -7.68
CA ASP A 54 0.75 -6.59 -6.46
C ASP A 54 1.76 -5.43 -6.59
N TYR A 55 1.22 -4.27 -6.97
CA TYR A 55 1.95 -3.03 -7.17
C TYR A 55 1.93 -2.11 -5.94
N HIS A 56 1.59 -2.64 -4.76
CA HIS A 56 1.81 -1.90 -3.52
C HIS A 56 3.30 -1.64 -3.30
N LEU A 57 3.60 -0.52 -2.66
CA LEU A 57 4.96 -0.14 -2.31
C LEU A 57 5.37 -0.83 -1.00
N GLN A 58 6.58 -1.39 -0.97
CA GLN A 58 7.21 -1.80 0.29
C GLN A 58 7.52 -0.57 1.14
N ALA A 59 7.56 -0.73 2.47
CA ALA A 59 7.73 0.37 3.43
C ALA A 59 9.01 1.22 3.24
N SER A 60 10.02 0.72 2.53
CA SER A 60 11.26 1.44 2.22
C SER A 60 11.29 2.00 0.80
N SER A 61 10.18 1.99 0.07
CA SER A 61 10.09 2.48 -1.29
C SER A 61 10.48 3.97 -1.37
N PRO A 62 11.27 4.37 -2.38
CA PRO A 62 11.58 5.78 -2.62
C PRO A 62 10.37 6.58 -3.16
N CYS A 63 9.29 5.90 -3.54
CA CYS A 63 8.06 6.50 -4.07
C CYS A 63 7.08 6.95 -2.98
N ILE A 64 7.32 6.54 -1.72
CA ILE A 64 6.53 6.96 -0.56
C ILE A 64 6.83 8.42 -0.21
N ASP A 65 5.78 9.21 0.04
CA ASP A 65 5.83 10.62 0.40
C ASP A 65 6.64 11.48 -0.59
N ALA A 66 6.64 11.12 -1.88
CA ALA A 66 7.52 11.71 -2.89
C ALA A 66 6.79 12.48 -4.02
N GLY A 67 5.46 12.44 -4.05
CA GLY A 67 4.65 13.12 -5.06
C GLY A 67 4.32 14.58 -4.76
N ASP A 68 3.50 15.18 -5.62
CA ASP A 68 2.98 16.54 -5.50
C ASP A 68 1.48 16.54 -5.18
N ASN A 69 1.12 16.97 -3.97
CA ASN A 69 -0.28 17.08 -3.53
C ASN A 69 -1.11 18.04 -4.39
N THR A 70 -0.48 19.06 -4.98
CA THR A 70 -1.19 20.07 -5.77
C THR A 70 -1.62 19.55 -7.14
N ALA A 71 -1.01 18.45 -7.59
CA ALA A 71 -1.33 17.77 -8.83
C ALA A 71 -2.53 16.82 -8.73
N ILE A 72 -3.03 16.54 -7.51
CA ILE A 72 -4.17 15.65 -7.30
C ILE A 72 -5.47 16.37 -7.68
N PRO A 73 -6.24 15.85 -8.65
CA PRO A 73 -7.54 16.44 -8.97
C PRO A 73 -8.47 16.39 -7.75
N PRO A 74 -9.26 17.44 -7.46
CA PRO A 74 -10.15 17.46 -6.28
C PRO A 74 -11.17 16.31 -6.21
N SER A 75 -11.46 15.66 -7.35
CA SER A 75 -12.35 14.50 -7.43
C SER A 75 -11.67 13.17 -7.07
N VAL A 76 -10.34 13.13 -6.99
CA VAL A 76 -9.56 11.94 -6.64
C VAL A 76 -9.21 12.05 -5.16
N VAL A 77 -10.03 11.42 -4.33
CA VAL A 77 -9.89 11.49 -2.86
C VAL A 77 -9.36 10.19 -2.26
N VAL A 78 -9.36 9.10 -3.02
CA VAL A 78 -8.85 7.80 -2.61
C VAL A 78 -7.94 7.19 -3.67
N ASP A 79 -7.07 6.27 -3.24
CA ASP A 79 -6.28 5.39 -4.10
C ASP A 79 -7.11 4.19 -4.62
N LEU A 80 -6.46 3.21 -5.25
CA LEU A 80 -7.13 2.02 -5.79
C LEU A 80 -7.65 1.04 -4.72
N ASP A 81 -7.13 1.10 -3.49
CA ASP A 81 -7.59 0.32 -2.34
C ASP A 81 -8.71 1.01 -1.56
N GLY A 82 -9.00 2.27 -1.88
CA GLY A 82 -9.99 3.09 -1.19
C GLY A 82 -9.42 3.87 -0.01
N ASN A 83 -8.09 3.88 0.17
CA ASN A 83 -7.40 4.66 1.19
C ASN A 83 -7.37 6.13 0.77
N PRO A 84 -7.37 7.11 1.70
CA PRO A 84 -7.20 8.51 1.36
C PRO A 84 -5.96 8.75 0.50
N ARG A 85 -6.08 9.55 -0.56
CA ARG A 85 -4.98 9.75 -1.53
C ARG A 85 -3.81 10.60 -1.02
N ILE A 86 -3.88 11.12 0.19
CA ILE A 86 -2.75 11.77 0.86
C ILE A 86 -2.71 11.17 2.26
N ILE A 87 -1.71 10.32 2.48
CA ILE A 87 -1.37 9.77 3.79
C ILE A 87 -0.11 10.49 4.28
N ASN A 88 0.06 10.66 5.60
CA ASN A 88 1.24 11.32 6.21
C ASN A 88 1.59 12.74 5.72
N GLY A 89 0.74 13.35 4.90
CA GLY A 89 0.86 14.73 4.45
C GLY A 89 1.45 14.90 3.05
N ILE A 90 1.96 13.84 2.40
CA ILE A 90 2.46 13.87 1.03
C ILE A 90 1.93 12.65 0.28
N VAL A 91 1.45 12.84 -0.95
CA VAL A 91 0.97 11.76 -1.82
C VAL A 91 2.13 10.91 -2.32
N ASP A 92 1.88 9.61 -2.43
CA ASP A 92 2.83 8.68 -3.03
C ASP A 92 2.81 8.76 -4.57
N MET A 93 3.95 8.46 -5.18
CA MET A 93 3.98 8.19 -6.61
C MET A 93 3.34 6.82 -6.90
N GLY A 94 2.57 6.72 -7.97
CA GLY A 94 1.92 5.46 -8.38
C GLY A 94 0.44 5.42 -8.05
N ALA A 95 -0.16 4.22 -8.07
CA ALA A 95 -1.62 4.07 -7.96
C ALA A 95 -2.12 3.78 -6.54
N TYR A 96 -1.22 3.41 -5.64
CA TYR A 96 -1.48 3.01 -4.26
C TYR A 96 -0.71 3.94 -3.32
N GLU A 97 -1.31 4.29 -2.19
CA GLU A 97 -0.56 4.92 -1.11
C GLU A 97 0.11 3.81 -0.27
N GLY A 98 1.43 3.90 -0.14
CA GLY A 98 2.22 3.19 0.85
C GLY A 98 2.25 3.93 2.19
N GLY A 99 2.95 3.36 3.17
CA GLY A 99 3.12 4.02 4.47
C GLY A 99 1.96 3.86 5.46
N MET A 100 0.88 3.19 5.08
CA MET A 100 -0.05 2.54 6.02
C MET A 100 -0.14 1.05 5.68
N ALA A 101 -0.06 0.20 6.71
CA ALA A 101 -0.65 -1.14 6.61
C ALA A 101 -2.10 -0.97 6.11
N PRO A 102 -2.62 -1.91 5.28
CA PRO A 102 -3.94 -1.80 4.65
C PRO A 102 -4.97 -1.26 5.64
N THR A 103 -5.83 -0.34 5.18
CA THR A 103 -6.88 0.24 6.03
C THR A 103 -7.65 -0.85 6.73
N ALA A 104 -7.41 -1.00 8.03
CA ALA A 104 -8.06 -1.97 8.89
C ALA A 104 -7.97 -3.43 8.40
N ASN A 105 -6.96 -4.16 8.87
CA ASN A 105 -7.02 -5.62 8.79
C ASN A 105 -8.19 -6.14 9.62
N VAL A 106 -8.86 -7.17 9.10
CA VAL A 106 -9.79 -7.98 9.89
C VAL A 106 -9.06 -9.24 10.33
N TYR A 107 -8.70 -9.30 11.61
CA TYR A 107 -8.10 -10.49 12.21
C TYR A 107 -9.19 -11.41 12.76
N TYR A 108 -9.26 -12.63 12.22
CA TYR A 108 -10.20 -13.65 12.63
C TYR A 108 -9.67 -14.44 13.81
N VAL A 109 -10.52 -14.68 14.80
CA VAL A 109 -10.20 -15.45 16.00
C VAL A 109 -11.24 -16.56 16.17
N ASP A 110 -10.79 -17.81 16.35
CA ASP A 110 -11.64 -18.99 16.58
C ASP A 110 -11.05 -19.89 17.67
N ALA A 111 -11.78 -20.01 18.80
CA ALA A 111 -11.39 -20.83 19.95
C ALA A 111 -11.29 -22.34 19.67
N VAL A 112 -11.95 -22.84 18.62
CA VAL A 112 -12.10 -24.27 18.35
C VAL A 112 -11.13 -24.73 17.27
N SER A 113 -11.05 -24.00 16.16
CA SER A 113 -10.22 -24.39 15.00
C SER A 113 -9.04 -23.47 14.71
N GLY A 114 -8.90 -22.35 15.43
CA GLY A 114 -7.80 -21.42 15.23
C GLY A 114 -6.44 -21.95 15.69
N ASP A 115 -5.36 -21.34 15.17
CA ASP A 115 -3.97 -21.56 15.59
C ASP A 115 -3.24 -20.21 15.62
N ASN A 116 -2.56 -19.89 16.71
CA ASN A 116 -1.81 -18.63 16.85
C ASN A 116 -0.57 -18.53 15.95
N SER A 117 -0.24 -19.63 15.25
CA SER A 117 0.80 -19.68 14.21
C SER A 117 0.28 -19.28 12.83
N ASN A 118 -1.04 -19.14 12.65
CA ASN A 118 -1.65 -18.68 11.40
C ASN A 118 -1.41 -17.19 11.17
N ASP A 119 -1.84 -16.66 10.02
CA ASP A 119 -1.79 -15.22 9.71
C ASP A 119 -2.99 -14.42 10.26
N GLY A 120 -4.09 -15.08 10.62
CA GLY A 120 -5.29 -14.46 11.14
C GLY A 120 -6.15 -13.74 10.09
N LEU A 121 -5.82 -13.82 8.80
CA LEU A 121 -6.44 -12.98 7.76
C LEU A 121 -7.67 -13.60 7.08
N SER A 122 -8.05 -14.81 7.47
CA SER A 122 -9.24 -15.51 6.99
C SER A 122 -9.87 -16.38 8.07
N PHE A 123 -11.06 -16.90 7.80
CA PHE A 123 -11.70 -17.87 8.69
C PHE A 123 -10.87 -19.16 8.81
N GLU A 124 -10.32 -19.65 7.71
CA GLU A 124 -9.53 -20.88 7.65
C GLU A 124 -8.17 -20.74 8.35
N THR A 125 -7.66 -19.52 8.45
CA THR A 125 -6.37 -19.18 9.07
C THR A 125 -6.54 -18.30 10.31
N ALA A 126 -7.66 -18.44 11.03
CA ALA A 126 -7.92 -17.68 12.24
C ALA A 126 -6.89 -17.96 13.35
N PHE A 127 -6.63 -16.97 14.21
CA PHE A 127 -5.90 -17.16 15.45
C PHE A 127 -6.71 -17.96 16.46
N ALA A 128 -6.05 -18.68 17.36
CA ALA A 128 -6.71 -19.44 18.41
C ALA A 128 -7.21 -18.55 19.56
N THR A 129 -6.57 -17.40 19.79
CA THR A 129 -6.81 -16.57 20.99
C THR A 129 -7.11 -15.12 20.64
N ILE A 130 -7.94 -14.46 21.46
CA ILE A 130 -8.27 -13.04 21.29
C ILE A 130 -7.03 -12.21 21.54
N GLN A 131 -6.18 -12.58 22.51
CA GLN A 131 -4.94 -11.85 22.76
C GLN A 131 -4.05 -11.80 21.53
N LYS A 132 -3.94 -12.89 20.76
CA LYS A 132 -3.13 -12.89 19.54
C LYS A 132 -3.69 -11.95 18.48
N GLY A 133 -5.02 -11.89 18.35
CA GLY A 133 -5.68 -10.90 17.49
C GLY A 133 -5.36 -9.46 17.91
N ILE A 134 -5.38 -9.17 19.22
CA ILE A 134 -5.04 -7.83 19.76
C ILE A 134 -3.56 -7.50 19.53
N ASP A 135 -2.64 -8.43 19.81
CA ASP A 135 -1.20 -8.22 19.63
C ASP A 135 -0.82 -7.92 18.17
N MET A 136 -1.63 -8.40 17.23
CA MET A 136 -1.41 -8.18 15.79
C MET A 136 -2.15 -6.96 15.25
N ALA A 137 -3.26 -6.57 15.89
CA ALA A 137 -4.10 -5.46 15.46
C ALA A 137 -3.42 -4.10 15.70
N GLY A 138 -3.41 -3.26 14.67
CA GLY A 138 -3.06 -1.84 14.74
C GLY A 138 -4.30 -0.94 14.85
N ASP A 139 -4.05 0.36 14.89
CA ASP A 139 -5.12 1.37 14.88
C ASP A 139 -5.99 1.24 13.63
N GLY A 140 -7.29 1.05 13.84
CA GLY A 140 -8.28 0.90 12.78
C GLY A 140 -8.65 -0.55 12.46
N ASP A 141 -7.85 -1.53 12.86
CA ASP A 141 -8.11 -2.95 12.62
C ASP A 141 -9.34 -3.46 13.39
N VAL A 142 -9.89 -4.56 12.91
CA VAL A 142 -11.02 -5.27 13.53
C VAL A 142 -10.57 -6.67 13.94
N VAL A 143 -10.72 -7.00 15.22
CA VAL A 143 -10.61 -8.38 15.70
C VAL A 143 -12.00 -9.03 15.66
N LEU A 144 -12.24 -9.89 14.68
CA LEU A 144 -13.50 -10.60 14.48
C LEU A 144 -13.45 -11.96 15.21
N VAL A 145 -14.12 -12.02 16.36
CA VAL A 145 -14.13 -13.19 17.24
C VAL A 145 -15.33 -14.09 16.95
N TYR A 146 -15.07 -15.34 16.58
CA TYR A 146 -16.10 -16.35 16.35
C TYR A 146 -16.73 -16.82 17.67
N PRO A 147 -18.01 -17.28 17.64
CA PRO A 147 -18.67 -17.83 18.83
C PRO A 147 -17.87 -18.98 19.44
N GLY A 148 -17.53 -18.84 20.72
CA GLY A 148 -16.72 -19.82 21.43
C GLY A 148 -16.53 -19.44 22.89
N LEU A 149 -15.90 -20.32 23.65
CA LEU A 149 -15.47 -20.03 25.02
C LEU A 149 -13.96 -19.75 25.00
N TYR A 150 -13.59 -18.50 25.24
CA TYR A 150 -12.22 -18.06 25.35
C TYR A 150 -11.84 -17.94 26.83
N GLN A 151 -10.84 -18.70 27.28
CA GLN A 151 -10.33 -18.69 28.65
C GLN A 151 -8.90 -18.14 28.67
N GLU A 152 -8.78 -16.82 28.75
CA GLU A 152 -7.52 -16.10 28.65
C GLU A 152 -7.55 -14.81 29.47
N GLU A 153 -6.37 -14.26 29.76
CA GLU A 153 -6.23 -12.90 30.29
C GLU A 153 -6.06 -11.94 29.12
N ILE A 154 -6.92 -10.91 29.04
CA ILE A 154 -6.88 -9.92 27.96
C ILE A 154 -6.14 -8.67 28.40
N ASN A 155 -5.13 -8.28 27.65
CA ASN A 155 -4.46 -6.99 27.68
C ASN A 155 -4.79 -6.21 26.40
N PHE A 156 -5.47 -5.08 26.55
CA PHE A 156 -5.84 -4.20 25.43
C PHE A 156 -4.73 -3.24 24.99
N LEU A 157 -3.55 -3.30 25.59
CA LEU A 157 -2.42 -2.42 25.24
C LEU A 157 -1.46 -3.03 24.22
N GLY A 158 -1.71 -4.27 23.78
CA GLY A 158 -0.70 -5.09 23.09
C GLY A 158 0.45 -5.50 24.01
#